data_AF-A0A939X6F8-F1
#
_entry.id   AF-A0A939X6F8-F1
#
_cell.length_a   1.000
_cell.length_b   1.000
_cell.length_c   1.000
_cell.angle_alpha   90.00
_cell.angle_beta   90.00
_cell.angle_gamma   90.00
#
_symmetry.space_group_name_H-M   'P 1'
#
loop_
_entity.id
_entity.type
_entity.pdbx_description
1 polymer ?
#
loop_
_entity_poly.entity_id
_entity_poly.type
_entity_poly.pdbx_seq_one_letter_code
_entity_poly.pdbx_strand_id
1 'polypeptide(L)'
;MQTGTNTLVATKAEVTNISPFGIWILTNDKEYFISYKDYPVFETATIKQIAEVTADFSGNLHWEELDADIELESLENPENYPLIYR
;
A
#
# COMPACT_ATOMS: atom_id res chain seq x y z
N MET A 1 21.65 23.58 9.95
CA MET A 1 21.25 22.23 9.50
C MET A 1 20.23 21.74 10.52
N GLN A 2 18.95 22.03 10.30
CA GLN A 2 17.89 21.67 11.25
C GLN A 2 16.93 20.75 10.51
N THR A 3 16.90 19.52 11.00
CA THR A 3 16.20 18.34 10.50
C THR A 3 14.71 18.63 10.28
N GLY A 4 14.26 18.44 9.03
CA GLY A 4 12.84 18.45 8.69
C GLY A 4 12.13 17.38 9.51
N THR A 5 11.34 17.82 10.48
CA THR A 5 10.46 16.93 11.22
C THR A 5 9.23 16.74 10.32
N ASN A 6 9.30 15.77 9.40
CA ASN A 6 8.09 15.25 8.78
C ASN A 6 7.35 14.44 9.85
N THR A 7 6.67 15.13 10.75
CA THR A 7 5.60 14.54 11.55
C THR A 7 4.44 14.28 10.59
N LEU A 8 4.59 13.27 9.73
CA LEU A 8 3.44 12.57 9.22
C LEU A 8 2.84 11.91 10.47
N VAL A 9 1.69 12.41 10.90
CA VAL A 9 0.79 11.62 11.72
C VAL A 9 0.48 10.39 10.86
N ALA A 10 1.31 9.36 11.01
CA ALA A 10 1.23 8.16 10.22
C ALA A 10 -0.07 7.48 10.60
N THR A 11 -1.02 7.48 9.67
CA THR A 11 -2.22 6.70 9.85
C THR A 11 -1.78 5.24 9.93
N LYS A 12 -2.31 4.47 10.89
CA LYS A 12 -1.85 3.11 11.10
C LYS A 12 -2.33 2.25 9.91
N ALA A 13 -1.42 1.91 9.01
CA ALA A 13 -1.62 0.86 8.02
C ALA A 13 -1.07 -0.46 8.57
N GLU A 14 -1.83 -1.53 8.42
CA GLU A 14 -1.47 -2.86 8.91
C GLU A 14 -1.83 -3.91 7.88
N VAL A 15 -0.90 -4.82 7.59
CA VAL A 15 -1.17 -5.99 6.75
C VAL A 15 -1.94 -7.02 7.57
N THR A 16 -3.20 -7.27 7.22
CA THR A 16 -4.06 -8.20 7.96
C THR A 16 -4.00 -9.62 7.42
N ASN A 17 -3.73 -9.79 6.12
CA ASN A 17 -3.62 -11.11 5.51
C ASN A 17 -2.76 -11.09 4.24
N ILE A 18 -2.05 -12.20 3.99
CA ILE A 18 -1.34 -12.45 2.74
C ILE A 18 -1.86 -13.75 2.17
N SER A 19 -2.31 -13.71 0.92
CA SER A 19 -2.86 -14.84 0.19
C SER A 19 -2.07 -15.12 -1.10
N PRO A 20 -2.30 -16.26 -1.78
CA PRO A 20 -1.70 -16.52 -3.08
C PRO A 20 -2.11 -15.54 -4.19
N PHE A 21 -3.16 -14.73 -3.98
CA PHE A 21 -3.69 -13.81 -5.00
C PHE A 21 -3.36 -12.35 -4.74
N GLY A 22 -2.93 -12.02 -3.53
CA GLY A 22 -2.77 -10.63 -3.09
C GLY A 22 -2.69 -10.47 -1.58
N ILE A 23 -2.65 -9.22 -1.15
CA ILE A 23 -2.45 -8.78 0.23
C ILE A 23 -3.68 -7.99 0.69
N TRP A 24 -4.06 -8.17 1.95
CA TRP A 24 -5.07 -7.36 2.62
C TRP A 24 -4.42 -6.36 3.57
N ILE A 25 -4.84 -5.12 3.49
CA ILE A 25 -4.33 -4.02 4.32
C ILE A 25 -5.48 -3.27 4.95
N LEU A 26 -5.40 -3.08 6.26
CA LEU A 26 -6.29 -2.25 7.04
C LEU A 26 -5.65 -0.87 7.20
N THR A 27 -6.33 0.17 6.75
CA THR A 27 -5.97 1.57 6.98
C THR A 27 -7.24 2.41 7.07
N ASN A 28 -7.24 3.47 7.88
CA ASN A 28 -8.44 4.31 8.09
C ASN A 28 -9.71 3.51 8.44
N ASP A 29 -9.58 2.48 9.29
CA ASP A 29 -10.67 1.56 9.68
C ASP A 29 -11.36 0.82 8.51
N LYS A 30 -10.68 0.72 7.36
CA LYS A 30 -11.17 0.04 6.16
C LYS A 30 -10.12 -0.91 5.60
N GLU A 31 -10.56 -2.10 5.20
CA GLU A 31 -9.70 -3.09 4.55
C GLU A 31 -9.71 -2.90 3.04
N TYR A 32 -8.53 -3.03 2.46
CA TYR A 32 -8.27 -2.96 1.03
C TYR A 32 -7.53 -4.21 0.56
N PHE A 33 -7.88 -4.67 -0.64
CA PHE A 33 -7.22 -5.80 -1.26
C PHE A 33 -6.30 -5.33 -2.40
N ILE A 34 -5.03 -5.69 -2.29
CA ILE A 34 -3.99 -5.42 -3.28
C ILE A 34 -3.73 -6.72 -4.03
N SER A 35 -4.17 -6.78 -5.28
CA SER A 35 -4.03 -7.95 -6.14
C SER A 35 -2.63 -8.01 -6.76
N TYR A 36 -2.02 -9.20 -6.78
CA TYR A 36 -0.71 -9.40 -7.44
C TYR A 36 -0.77 -9.25 -8.96
N LYS A 37 -1.97 -9.36 -9.56
CA LYS A 37 -2.13 -9.11 -11.01
C LYS A 37 -1.93 -7.64 -11.34
N ASP A 38 -2.36 -6.79 -10.42
CA ASP A 38 -2.37 -5.34 -10.53
C ASP A 38 -1.03 -4.77 -10.05
N TYR A 39 -0.47 -5.38 -9.01
CA TYR A 39 0.79 -5.00 -8.40
C TYR A 39 1.74 -6.21 -8.29
N PRO A 40 2.36 -6.63 -9.40
CA PRO A 40 3.19 -7.84 -9.45
C PRO A 40 4.45 -7.77 -8.60
N VAL A 41 4.89 -6.57 -8.21
CA VAL A 41 6.03 -6.36 -7.30
C VAL A 41 5.88 -7.13 -5.98
N PHE A 42 4.65 -7.33 -5.52
CA PHE A 42 4.37 -8.03 -4.27
C PHE A 42 4.35 -9.57 -4.41
N GLU A 43 4.30 -10.11 -5.62
CA GLU A 43 4.25 -11.57 -5.85
C GLU A 43 5.54 -12.27 -5.37
N THR A 44 6.68 -11.59 -5.51
CA THR A 44 8.00 -12.09 -5.10
C THR A 44 8.54 -11.41 -3.84
N ALA A 45 7.78 -10.50 -3.24
CA ALA A 45 8.18 -9.79 -2.04
C ALA A 45 8.17 -10.71 -0.82
N THR A 46 9.12 -10.50 0.10
CA THR A 46 9.12 -11.22 1.37
C THR A 46 8.03 -10.70 2.30
N ILE A 47 7.56 -11.54 3.22
CA ILE A 47 6.60 -11.12 4.26
C ILE A 47 7.11 -9.92 5.04
N LYS A 48 8.43 -9.87 5.32
CA LYS A 48 9.06 -8.74 6.00
C LYS A 48 8.90 -7.45 5.19
N GLN A 49 9.23 -7.48 3.90
CA GLN A 49 9.09 -6.33 3.02
C GLN A 49 7.63 -5.85 2.95
N ILE A 50 6.68 -6.77 2.81
CA ILE A 50 5.25 -6.46 2.75
C ILE A 50 4.75 -5.84 4.07
N ALA A 51 5.24 -6.33 5.22
CA ALA A 51 4.83 -5.85 6.53
C ALA A 51 5.35 -4.45 6.87
N GLU A 52 6.47 -4.02 6.28
CA GLU A 52 7.05 -2.68 6.42
C GLU A 52 6.30 -1.66 5.54
N VAL A 53 4.97 -1.66 5.61
CA VAL A 53 4.12 -0.66 4.97
C VAL A 53 4.06 0.60 5.83
N THR A 54 4.17 1.75 5.19
CA THR A 54 3.93 3.05 5.81
C THR A 54 2.78 3.75 5.12
N ALA A 55 2.03 4.56 5.86
CA ALA A 55 0.95 5.36 5.28
C ALA A 55 1.14 6.85 5.57
N ASP A 56 0.82 7.67 4.57
CA ASP A 56 0.80 9.12 4.72
C ASP A 56 -0.50 9.62 5.38
N PHE A 57 -0.63 10.94 5.51
CA PHE A 57 -1.83 11.58 6.07
C PHE A 57 -3.08 11.40 5.18
N SER A 58 -2.89 11.19 3.88
CA SER A 58 -3.96 10.93 2.92
C SER A 58 -4.40 9.46 2.94
N GLY A 59 -3.64 8.58 3.60
CA GLY A 59 -3.86 7.14 3.64
C GLY A 59 -3.23 6.39 2.48
N ASN A 60 -2.39 7.04 1.66
CA ASN A 60 -1.61 6.36 0.63
C ASN A 60 -0.54 5.49 1.26
N LEU A 61 -0.29 4.34 0.63
CA LEU A 61 0.57 3.28 1.15
C LEU A 61 1.92 3.31 0.43
N HIS A 62 3.00 3.15 1.19
CA HIS A 62 4.36 3.24 0.72
C HIS A 62 5.21 2.08 1.26
N TRP A 63 5.98 1.44 0.38
CA TRP A 63 6.96 0.40 0.71
C TRP A 63 8.35 0.79 0.22
N GLU A 64 9.17 1.30 1.12
CA GLU A 64 10.54 1.78 0.81
C GLU A 64 11.43 0.67 0.22
N GLU A 65 11.42 -0.54 0.81
CA GLU A 65 12.26 -1.63 0.32
C GLU A 65 11.82 -2.20 -1.04
N LEU A 66 10.56 -2.01 -1.42
CA LEU A 66 10.00 -2.50 -2.69
C LEU A 66 9.95 -1.42 -3.77
N ASP A 67 10.23 -0.16 -3.42
CA ASP A 67 10.05 1.00 -4.30
C ASP A 67 8.63 1.01 -4.91
N ALA A 68 7.63 0.73 -4.07
CA ALA A 68 6.24 0.57 -4.46
C ALA A 68 5.33 1.50 -3.66
N ASP A 69 4.51 2.26 -4.38
CA ASP A 69 3.54 3.19 -3.83
C ASP A 69 2.14 2.84 -4.34
N ILE A 70 1.15 2.89 -3.45
CA ILE A 70 -0.26 2.68 -3.80
C ILE A 70 -1.11 3.81 -3.23
N GLU A 71 -1.78 4.52 -4.12
CA GLU A 71 -2.74 5.55 -3.75
C GLU A 71 -4.05 4.91 -3.29
N LEU A 72 -4.59 5.39 -2.16
CA LEU A 72 -5.83 4.86 -1.60
C LEU A 72 -7.01 5.02 -2.56
N GLU A 73 -7.04 6.13 -3.31
CA GLU A 73 -8.08 6.44 -4.28
C GLU A 73 -8.16 5.39 -5.40
N SER A 74 -7.02 4.81 -5.82
CA SER A 74 -6.97 3.73 -6.81
C SER A 74 -7.61 2.44 -6.29
N LEU A 75 -7.53 2.19 -4.98
CA LEU A 75 -8.15 1.03 -4.33
C LEU A 75 -9.63 1.27 -4.03
N GLU A 76 -10.02 2.51 -3.75
CA GLU A 76 -11.43 2.88 -3.52
C GLU A 76 -12.26 2.90 -4.80
N ASN A 77 -11.68 3.36 -5.90
CA ASN A 77 -12.36 3.50 -7.18
C ASN A 77 -11.57 2.82 -8.31
N PRO A 78 -11.42 1.48 -8.28
CA PRO A 78 -10.62 0.75 -9.26
C PRO A 78 -11.15 0.92 -10.70
N GLU A 79 -12.42 1.28 -10.85
CA GLU A 79 -13.07 1.60 -12.13
C GLU A 79 -12.59 2.91 -12.78
N ASN A 80 -12.11 3.87 -11.98
CA ASN A 80 -11.55 5.13 -12.47
C ASN A 80 -10.07 5.01 -12.85
N TYR A 81 -9.40 3.97 -12.34
CA TYR A 81 -7.98 3.70 -12.56
C TYR A 81 -7.80 2.31 -13.17
N PRO A 82 -8.22 2.09 -14.42
CA PRO A 82 -7.96 0.82 -15.08
C PRO A 82 -6.44 0.63 -15.23
N LEU A 83 -5.89 -0.32 -14.47
CA LEU A 83 -4.47 -0.70 -14.50
C LEU A 83 -4.05 -1.41 -15.80
N ILE A 84 -4.95 -1.43 -16.79
CA ILE A 84 -4.72 -1.91 -18.14
C ILE A 84 -4.80 -0.69 -19.08
N TYR A 85 -3.66 -0.21 -19.55
CA TYR A 85 -3.61 0.73 -20.66
C TYR A 85 -4.15 0.02 -21.92
N ARG A 86 -5.21 0.55 -22.53
CA ARG A 86 -5.68 0.10 -23.85
C ARG A 86 -4.99 0.86 -24.96
#